data_AF-A0A2P7YM35-F1
#
_entry.id   AF-A0A2P7YM35-F1
#
_cell.length_a   1.000
_cell.length_b   1.000
_cell.length_c   1.000
_cell.angle_alpha   90.00
_cell.angle_beta   90.00
_cell.angle_gamma   90.00
#
_symmetry.space_group_name_H-M   'P 1'
#
loop_
_entity.id
_entity.type
_entity.pdbx_description
1 polymer ?
#
loop_
_entity_poly.entity_id
_entity_poly.type
_entity_poly.pdbx_seq_one_letter_code
_entity_poly.pdbx_strand_id
1 'polypeptide(L)'
;MPPRAQHRDPASDAESKSIPTSRSANKARNAVAVAAQQELLSKHIHSNGPHDKPRIDVLDFNTFDDTTLERYNRKLGIECPAIQKIDEDILRSDIGKKTYTARNSSQTMSISKPEMASFCQKHFINSPCRENEIISNFLYKVKNDDKEFKLTF
;
A
#
# COMPACT_ATOMS: atom_id res chain seq x y z
N MET A 1 -0.81 60.92 -14.75
CA MET A 1 -1.78 59.81 -14.60
C MET A 1 -2.33 59.45 -15.97
N PRO A 2 -2.02 58.28 -16.54
CA PRO A 2 -2.59 57.85 -17.82
C PRO A 2 -3.97 57.19 -17.61
N PRO A 3 -4.93 57.34 -18.55
CA PRO A 3 -6.26 56.76 -18.46
C PRO A 3 -6.28 55.30 -18.93
N ARG A 4 -7.17 54.53 -18.30
CA ARG A 4 -7.44 53.10 -18.49
C ARG A 4 -8.23 52.87 -19.78
N ALA A 5 -7.64 52.19 -20.76
CA ALA A 5 -8.31 51.80 -22.01
C ALA A 5 -8.61 50.30 -22.05
N GLN A 6 -9.88 50.00 -21.76
CA GLN A 6 -10.78 48.95 -22.25
C GLN A 6 -10.17 47.66 -22.85
N HIS A 7 -10.33 46.57 -22.08
CA HIS A 7 -10.27 45.19 -22.55
C HIS A 7 -11.39 44.97 -23.59
N ARG A 8 -11.01 44.56 -24.80
CA ARG A 8 -11.90 44.22 -25.90
C ARG A 8 -12.26 42.75 -25.75
N ASP A 9 -13.43 42.46 -25.17
CA ASP A 9 -13.96 41.10 -25.15
C ASP A 9 -14.38 40.70 -26.58
N PRO A 10 -14.04 39.49 -27.05
CA PRO A 10 -14.54 38.98 -28.31
C PRO A 10 -16.05 38.76 -28.18
N ALA A 11 -16.81 39.51 -28.98
CA ALA A 11 -18.24 39.30 -29.16
C ALA A 11 -18.49 37.85 -29.57
N SER A 12 -19.11 37.10 -28.67
CA SER A 12 -19.65 35.78 -28.94
C SER A 12 -20.92 35.97 -29.75
N ASP A 13 -20.79 35.95 -31.08
CA ASP A 13 -21.90 35.86 -32.03
C ASP A 13 -22.60 34.50 -31.84
N ALA A 14 -23.51 34.44 -30.87
CA ALA A 14 -24.49 33.38 -30.76
C ALA A 14 -25.79 33.89 -31.39
N GLU A 15 -25.83 33.90 -32.73
CA GLU A 15 -27.05 34.05 -33.49
C GLU A 15 -27.93 32.81 -33.23
N SER A 16 -28.65 32.83 -32.11
CA SER A 16 -29.60 31.79 -31.76
C SER A 16 -30.84 31.94 -32.65
N LYS A 17 -30.78 31.41 -33.87
CA LYS A 17 -31.99 30.96 -34.57
C LYS A 17 -32.65 29.89 -33.69
N SER A 18 -33.64 30.32 -32.91
CA SER A 18 -34.49 29.46 -32.11
C SER A 18 -35.32 28.57 -33.03
N ILE A 19 -34.73 27.46 -33.48
CA ILE A 19 -35.47 26.35 -34.04
C ILE A 19 -36.38 25.85 -32.91
N PRO A 20 -37.70 25.68 -33.13
CA PRO A 20 -38.59 25.15 -32.11
C PRO A 20 -38.21 23.69 -31.87
N THR A 21 -37.31 23.46 -30.93
CA THR A 21 -36.93 22.11 -30.53
C THR A 21 -38.11 21.51 -29.78
N SER A 22 -38.78 20.56 -30.41
CA SER A 22 -39.74 19.67 -29.76
C SER A 22 -39.15 19.15 -28.44
N ARG A 23 -40.01 18.95 -27.42
CA ARG A 23 -39.61 18.34 -26.13
C ARG A 23 -38.84 17.03 -26.31
N SER A 24 -39.02 16.32 -27.42
CA SER A 24 -38.26 15.12 -27.78
C SER A 24 -36.79 15.38 -28.14
N ALA A 25 -36.46 16.49 -28.80
CA ALA A 25 -35.09 16.82 -29.23
C ALA A 25 -34.19 17.23 -28.05
N ASN A 26 -34.75 17.94 -27.07
CA ASN A 26 -34.03 18.30 -25.84
C ASN A 26 -33.76 17.08 -24.95
N LYS A 27 -34.67 16.10 -24.92
CA LYS A 27 -34.45 14.83 -24.21
C LYS A 27 -33.32 14.01 -24.83
N ALA A 28 -33.22 13.98 -26.16
CA ALA A 28 -32.15 13.27 -26.87
C ALA A 28 -30.76 13.90 -26.63
N ARG A 29 -30.64 15.24 -26.69
CA ARG A 29 -29.37 15.92 -26.40
C ARG A 29 -28.91 15.74 -24.96
N ASN A 30 -29.85 15.77 -24.01
CA ASN A 30 -29.53 15.56 -22.60
C ASN A 30 -29.09 14.11 -22.34
N ALA A 31 -29.73 13.12 -22.98
CA ALA A 31 -29.31 11.72 -22.91
C ALA A 31 -27.88 11.50 -23.44
N VAL A 32 -27.51 12.15 -24.55
CA VAL A 32 -26.13 12.07 -25.10
C VAL A 32 -25.12 12.72 -24.17
N ALA A 33 -25.44 13.87 -23.58
CA ALA A 33 -24.56 14.55 -22.62
C ALA A 33 -24.35 13.71 -21.35
N VAL A 34 -25.40 13.06 -20.84
CA VAL A 34 -25.32 12.15 -19.68
C VAL A 34 -24.49 10.92 -20.00
N ALA A 35 -24.66 10.32 -21.20
CA ALA A 35 -23.86 9.17 -21.62
C ALA A 35 -22.36 9.52 -21.73
N ALA A 36 -22.03 10.68 -22.30
CA ALA A 36 -20.65 11.16 -22.39
C ALA A 36 -20.03 11.41 -21.00
N GLN A 37 -20.81 11.93 -20.04
CA GLN A 37 -20.35 12.10 -18.66
C GLN A 37 -20.09 10.74 -17.98
N GLN A 38 -20.97 9.76 -18.15
CA GLN A 38 -20.78 8.42 -17.57
C GLN A 38 -19.53 7.72 -18.14
N GLU A 39 -19.24 7.89 -19.43
CA GLU A 39 -18.03 7.36 -20.05
C GLU A 39 -16.74 8.03 -19.52
N LEU A 40 -16.80 9.34 -19.24
CA LEU A 40 -15.66 10.06 -18.67
C LEU A 40 -15.43 9.65 -17.21
N LEU A 41 -16.50 9.48 -16.43
CA LEU A 41 -16.45 8.99 -15.06
C LEU A 41 -15.92 7.56 -14.99
N SER A 42 -16.34 6.65 -15.87
CA SER A 42 -15.84 5.26 -15.85
C SER A 42 -14.36 5.14 -16.23
N LYS A 43 -13.85 6.03 -17.10
CA LYS A 43 -12.42 6.04 -17.48
C LYS A 43 -11.50 6.67 -16.44
N HIS A 44 -12.00 7.62 -15.65
CA HIS A 44 -11.16 8.42 -14.74
C HIS A 44 -11.46 8.22 -13.24
N ILE A 45 -12.57 7.53 -12.90
CA ILE A 45 -12.84 7.08 -11.54
C ILE A 45 -12.38 5.63 -11.41
N HIS A 46 -11.13 5.47 -10.99
CA HIS A 46 -10.62 4.21 -10.48
C HIS A 46 -11.21 4.04 -9.08
N SER A 47 -11.96 2.95 -8.86
CA SER A 47 -12.50 2.63 -7.54
C SER A 47 -11.34 2.44 -6.57
N ASN A 48 -11.25 3.28 -5.55
CA ASN A 48 -10.36 3.05 -4.40
C ASN A 48 -11.09 2.28 -3.30
N GLY A 49 -12.12 1.50 -3.68
CA GLY A 49 -12.89 0.72 -2.74
C GLY A 49 -12.00 -0.27 -1.97
N PRO A 50 -12.36 -0.63 -0.74
CA PRO A 50 -11.62 -1.63 0.04
C PRO A 50 -11.58 -3.01 -0.64
N HIS A 51 -12.46 -3.24 -1.63
CA HIS A 51 -12.51 -4.46 -2.43
C HIS A 51 -11.72 -4.39 -3.75
N ASP A 52 -11.20 -3.23 -4.16
CA ASP A 52 -10.40 -3.09 -5.39
C ASP A 52 -8.97 -3.61 -5.21
N LYS A 53 -8.49 -3.68 -3.97
CA LYS A 53 -7.20 -4.30 -3.67
C LYS A 53 -7.36 -5.82 -3.75
N PRO A 54 -6.48 -6.54 -4.48
CA PRO A 54 -6.51 -7.99 -4.46
C PRO A 54 -6.34 -8.47 -3.01
N ARG A 55 -7.09 -9.50 -2.63
CA ARG A 55 -6.93 -10.13 -1.32
C ARG A 55 -5.52 -10.69 -1.25
N ILE A 56 -4.76 -10.25 -0.25
CA ILE A 56 -3.42 -10.75 0.02
C ILE A 56 -3.56 -12.20 0.46
N ASP A 57 -2.77 -13.09 -0.14
CA ASP A 57 -2.70 -14.48 0.32
C ASP A 57 -2.03 -14.51 1.70
N VAL A 58 -2.72 -15.11 2.67
CA VAL A 58 -2.27 -15.19 4.06
C VAL A 58 -0.99 -16.01 4.23
N LEU A 59 -0.65 -16.83 3.24
CA LEU A 59 0.56 -17.66 3.21
C LEU A 59 1.71 -17.04 2.41
N ASP A 60 1.54 -15.82 1.87
CA ASP A 60 2.62 -15.13 1.15
C ASP A 60 3.52 -14.35 2.11
N PHE A 61 4.60 -15.00 2.55
CA PHE A 61 5.56 -14.41 3.47
C PHE A 61 6.35 -13.22 2.91
N ASN A 62 6.35 -13.02 1.59
CA ASN A 62 7.04 -11.87 0.96
C ASN A 62 6.28 -10.57 1.19
N THR A 63 4.97 -10.64 1.37
CA THR A 63 4.12 -9.46 1.60
C THR A 63 4.23 -8.93 3.02
N PHE A 64 4.76 -9.73 3.96
CA PHE A 64 4.96 -9.29 5.33
C PHE A 64 6.06 -8.25 5.45
N ASP A 65 5.92 -7.42 6.48
CA ASP A 65 6.93 -6.45 6.87
C ASP A 65 8.17 -7.14 7.45
N ASP A 66 9.33 -6.51 7.26
CA ASP A 66 10.63 -7.02 7.68
C ASP A 66 10.66 -7.24 9.20
N THR A 67 10.05 -6.32 9.96
CA THR A 67 9.93 -6.42 11.42
C THR A 67 9.10 -7.62 11.86
N THR A 68 8.12 -8.03 11.05
CA THR A 68 7.25 -9.17 11.34
C THR A 68 8.00 -10.48 11.14
N LEU A 69 8.78 -10.58 10.06
CA LEU A 69 9.64 -11.72 9.79
C LEU A 69 10.74 -11.87 10.87
N GLU A 70 11.37 -10.77 11.27
CA GLU A 70 12.35 -10.77 12.36
C GLU A 70 11.73 -11.19 13.70
N ARG A 71 10.51 -10.70 14.02
CA ARG A 71 9.80 -11.09 15.24
C ARG A 71 9.45 -12.58 15.24
N TYR A 72 9.03 -13.12 14.10
CA TYR A 72 8.77 -14.55 13.92
C TYR A 72 10.04 -15.37 14.19
N ASN A 73 11.15 -14.99 13.56
CA ASN A 73 12.46 -15.62 13.75
C ASN A 73 12.91 -15.61 15.23
N ARG A 74 12.81 -14.45 15.91
CA ARG A 74 13.16 -14.34 17.34
C ARG A 74 12.26 -15.15 18.26
N LYS A 75 10.95 -15.16 18.00
CA LYS A 75 9.97 -15.84 18.85
C LYS A 75 10.10 -17.37 18.76
N LEU A 76 10.46 -17.88 17.60
CA LEU A 76 10.55 -19.32 17.34
C LEU A 76 11.99 -19.85 17.35
N GLY A 77 12.99 -18.97 17.46
CA GLY A 77 14.40 -19.37 17.57
C GLY A 77 14.94 -20.03 16.30
N ILE A 78 14.56 -19.54 15.11
CA ILE A 78 14.96 -20.12 13.82
C ILE A 78 16.44 -19.83 13.49
N GLU A 79 17.11 -19.00 14.30
CA GLU A 79 18.52 -18.60 14.16
C GLU A 79 18.89 -18.08 12.77
N CYS A 80 17.91 -17.52 12.05
CA CYS A 80 18.13 -17.00 10.72
C CYS A 80 18.82 -15.62 10.81
N PRO A 81 19.80 -15.29 9.95
CA PRO A 81 20.50 -14.01 10.04
C PRO A 81 19.58 -12.82 9.73
N ALA A 82 19.98 -11.61 10.15
CA ALA A 82 19.16 -10.41 9.94
C ALA A 82 18.97 -10.07 8.44
N ILE A 83 17.85 -9.41 8.13
CA ILE A 83 17.55 -8.96 6.76
C ILE A 83 18.50 -7.81 6.41
N GLN A 84 19.10 -7.86 5.22
CA GLN A 84 19.95 -6.80 4.71
C GLN A 84 19.14 -5.52 4.46
N LYS A 85 19.57 -4.41 5.08
CA LYS A 85 18.96 -3.10 4.88
C LYS A 85 19.78 -2.27 3.90
N ILE A 86 19.08 -1.42 3.14
CA ILE A 86 19.70 -0.50 2.18
C ILE A 86 20.67 0.45 2.89
N ASP A 87 20.33 0.90 4.10
CA ASP A 87 21.18 1.78 4.90
C ASP A 87 22.54 1.13 5.20
N GLU A 88 22.56 -0.18 5.47
CA GLU A 88 23.80 -0.91 5.70
C GLU A 88 24.63 -1.00 4.42
N ASP A 89 23.98 -1.14 3.26
CA ASP A 89 24.64 -1.18 1.96
C ASP A 89 25.31 0.17 1.62
N ILE A 90 24.61 1.27 1.88
CA ILE A 90 25.16 2.63 1.75
C ILE A 90 26.36 2.83 2.70
N LEU A 91 26.25 2.37 3.94
CA LEU A 91 27.35 2.47 4.91
C LEU A 91 28.55 1.59 4.56
N ARG A 92 28.33 0.46 3.86
CA ARG A 92 29.40 -0.41 3.34
C ARG A 92 30.02 0.12 2.03
N SER A 93 29.35 1.03 1.33
CA SER A 93 29.87 1.67 0.12
C SER A 93 31.07 2.58 0.39
N ASP A 94 31.75 3.03 -0.68
CA ASP A 94 32.88 3.96 -0.59
C ASP A 94 32.57 5.26 0.16
N ILE A 95 31.31 5.69 0.11
CA ILE A 95 30.80 6.87 0.81
C ILE A 95 30.81 6.64 2.33
N GLY A 96 30.47 5.43 2.77
CA GLY A 96 30.35 5.06 4.18
C GLY A 96 31.64 4.56 4.85
N LYS A 97 32.71 4.27 4.09
CA LYS A 97 33.98 3.68 4.61
C LYS A 97 34.62 4.42 5.79
N LYS A 98 34.40 5.73 5.91
CA LYS A 98 34.96 6.54 7.01
C LYS A 98 34.06 6.60 8.25
N THR A 99 32.83 6.12 8.16
CA THR A 99 31.89 6.11 9.28
C THR A 99 32.31 5.09 10.34
N TYR A 100 31.92 5.36 11.59
CA TYR A 100 32.18 4.46 12.70
C TYR A 100 31.58 3.07 12.44
N THR A 101 30.35 3.02 11.93
CA THR A 101 29.60 1.80 11.64
C THR A 101 30.31 0.92 10.61
N ALA A 102 30.88 1.52 9.56
CA ALA A 102 31.64 0.77 8.55
C ALA A 102 32.94 0.16 9.12
N ARG A 103 33.62 0.88 10.02
CA ARG A 103 34.87 0.40 10.65
C ARG A 103 34.65 -0.71 11.68
N ASN A 104 33.49 -0.69 12.33
CA ASN A 104 33.11 -1.67 13.37
C ASN A 104 32.16 -2.77 12.86
N SER A 105 31.86 -2.79 11.56
CA SER A 105 31.03 -3.83 10.94
C SER A 105 31.83 -5.14 10.86
N SER A 106 31.92 -5.87 11.97
CA SER A 106 32.21 -7.31 11.92
C SER A 106 31.19 -7.96 10.99
N GLN A 107 31.65 -8.73 10.00
CA GLN A 107 30.83 -9.34 8.94
C GLN A 107 29.60 -10.08 9.50
N THR A 108 28.49 -9.37 9.63
CA THR A 108 27.19 -9.99 9.87
C THR A 108 26.71 -10.49 8.51
N MET A 109 26.62 -11.81 8.38
CA MET A 109 26.06 -12.48 7.21
C MET A 109 24.57 -12.11 7.11
N SER A 110 24.24 -10.95 6.56
CA SER A 110 22.86 -10.52 6.33
C SER A 110 22.27 -11.27 5.13
N ILE A 111 20.98 -11.62 5.19
CA ILE A 111 20.29 -12.31 4.09
C ILE A 111 19.27 -11.39 3.42
N SER A 112 18.88 -11.72 2.21
CA SER A 112 17.82 -10.97 1.53
C SER A 112 16.44 -11.25 2.16
N LYS A 113 15.52 -10.29 2.04
CA LYS A 113 14.13 -10.47 2.47
C LYS A 113 13.46 -11.74 1.89
N PRO A 114 13.53 -12.03 0.57
CA PRO A 114 12.88 -13.22 0.02
C PRO A 114 13.48 -14.53 0.56
N GLU A 115 14.78 -14.56 0.87
CA GLU A 115 15.40 -15.71 1.52
C GLU A 115 14.85 -15.92 2.93
N MET A 116 14.79 -14.85 3.75
CA MET A 116 14.19 -14.91 5.09
C MET A 116 12.73 -15.39 5.02
N ALA A 117 11.94 -14.85 4.09
CA ALA A 117 10.56 -15.25 3.88
C ALA A 117 10.46 -16.74 3.53
N SER A 118 11.33 -17.25 2.65
CA SER A 118 11.40 -18.67 2.30
C SER A 118 11.73 -19.56 3.50
N PHE A 119 12.68 -19.16 4.34
CA PHE A 119 13.01 -19.89 5.58
C PHE A 119 11.84 -19.91 6.56
N CYS A 120 11.20 -18.76 6.79
CA CYS A 120 10.03 -18.66 7.65
C CYS A 120 8.86 -19.51 7.13
N GLN A 121 8.62 -19.50 5.81
CA GLN A 121 7.57 -20.30 5.19
C GLN A 121 7.83 -21.80 5.34
N LYS A 122 9.06 -22.26 5.07
CA LYS A 122 9.45 -23.66 5.27
C LYS A 122 9.27 -24.09 6.72
N HIS A 123 9.69 -23.25 7.66
CA HIS A 123 9.52 -23.52 9.09
C HIS A 123 8.02 -23.59 9.46
N PHE A 124 7.22 -22.65 8.98
CA PHE A 124 5.78 -22.60 9.23
C PHE A 124 5.06 -23.87 8.75
N ILE A 125 5.36 -24.33 7.52
CA ILE A 125 4.75 -25.54 6.94
C ILE A 125 5.13 -26.79 7.74
N ASN A 126 6.36 -26.85 8.26
CA ASN A 126 6.85 -27.98 9.05
C ASN A 126 6.46 -27.93 10.52
N SER A 127 5.81 -26.85 10.97
CA SER A 127 5.46 -26.68 12.38
C SER A 127 4.26 -27.55 12.77
N PRO A 128 4.38 -28.41 13.80
CA PRO A 128 3.28 -29.26 14.22
C PRO A 128 2.14 -28.41 14.79
N CYS A 129 0.95 -28.55 14.21
CA CYS A 129 -0.24 -27.80 14.61
C CYS A 129 -1.28 -28.72 15.24
N ARG A 130 -1.75 -28.39 16.44
CA ARG A 130 -2.90 -29.04 17.09
C ARG A 130 -4.08 -28.08 17.10
N GLU A 131 -5.11 -28.38 16.33
CA GLU A 131 -6.26 -27.50 16.12
C GLU A 131 -6.89 -27.03 17.44
N ASN A 132 -7.17 -27.96 18.36
CA ASN A 132 -7.79 -27.65 19.65
C ASN A 132 -6.98 -26.63 20.47
N GLU A 133 -5.65 -26.74 20.45
CA GLU A 133 -4.77 -25.83 21.18
C GLU A 133 -4.73 -24.45 20.50
N ILE A 134 -4.65 -24.42 19.16
CA ILE A 134 -4.56 -23.18 18.38
C ILE A 134 -5.84 -22.36 18.51
N ILE A 135 -7.01 -22.98 18.31
CA ILE A 135 -8.31 -22.27 18.37
C ILE A 135 -8.55 -21.73 19.78
N SER A 136 -8.29 -22.55 20.81
CA SER A 136 -8.50 -22.14 22.20
C SER A 136 -7.57 -20.98 22.60
N ASN A 137 -6.28 -21.08 22.26
CA ASN A 137 -5.31 -20.03 22.56
C ASN A 137 -5.62 -18.73 21.79
N PHE A 138 -6.03 -18.84 20.52
CA PHE A 138 -6.42 -17.70 19.72
C PHE A 138 -7.63 -16.99 20.33
N LEU A 139 -8.70 -17.72 20.62
CA LEU A 139 -9.92 -17.15 21.19
C LEU A 139 -9.66 -16.52 22.56
N TYR A 140 -8.87 -17.18 23.41
CA TYR A 140 -8.47 -16.64 24.70
C TYR A 140 -7.69 -15.34 24.55
N LYS A 141 -6.72 -15.31 23.64
CA LYS A 141 -5.88 -14.13 23.41
C LYS A 141 -6.69 -12.97 22.86
N VAL A 142 -7.47 -13.17 21.80
CA VAL A 142 -8.30 -12.10 21.20
C VAL A 142 -9.31 -11.54 22.20
N LYS A 143 -9.90 -12.39 23.06
CA LYS A 143 -10.87 -11.94 24.07
C LYS A 143 -10.24 -11.18 25.23
N ASN A 144 -8.95 -11.37 25.48
CA ASN A 144 -8.25 -10.79 26.64
C ASN A 144 -7.10 -9.83 26.26
N ASP A 145 -6.83 -9.59 24.98
CA ASP A 145 -5.79 -8.68 24.49
C ASP A 145 -5.97 -7.27 25.06
N ASP A 146 -7.22 -6.78 25.18
CA ASP A 146 -7.54 -5.47 25.76
C ASP A 146 -7.31 -5.38 27.28
N LYS A 147 -7.10 -6.52 27.95
CA LYS A 147 -6.94 -6.59 29.43
C LYS A 147 -5.48 -6.70 29.86
N GLU A 148 -4.56 -7.02 28.94
CA GLU A 148 -3.13 -7.12 29.24
C GLU A 148 -2.43 -5.77 29.07
N PHE A 149 -2.62 -4.86 30.04
CA PHE A 149 -1.64 -3.79 30.24
C PHE A 149 -0.43 -4.37 30.98
N LYS A 150 0.58 -4.82 30.25
CA LYS A 150 1.86 -5.27 30.82
C LYS A 150 2.99 -4.32 30.41
N LEU A 151 3.49 -3.56 31.38
CA LEU A 151 4.81 -2.93 31.33
C LEU A 151 5.86 -4.03 31.53
N THR A 152 6.39 -4.57 30.43
CA THR A 152 7.58 -5.42 30.46
C THR A 152 8.80 -4.56 30.13
N PHE A 153 9.68 -4.39 31.11
CA PHE A 153 10.96 -3.69 31.01
C PHE A 153 12.03 -4.57 30.36
#